data_AF-A0A931TRX7-F1
#
_entry.id   AF-A0A931TRX7-F1
#
_cell.length_a   1.000
_cell.length_b   1.000
_cell.length_c   1.000
_cell.angle_alpha   90.00
_cell.angle_beta   90.00
_cell.angle_gamma   90.00
#
_symmetry.space_group_name_H-M   'P 1'
#
loop_
_entity.id
_entity.type
_entity.pdbx_description
1 polymer ?
#
loop_
_entity_poly.entity_id
_entity_poly.type
_entity_poly.pdbx_seq_one_letter_code
_entity_poly.pdbx_strand_id
1 'polypeptide(L)' 'MTQLLLNIQDESKTNKLLEFLKTLNYISVQEITEENIIVSEAEKEVMRNRLKNAKPEDFKDWDEVKNRFKFD' A
#
# COMPACT_ATOMS: atom_id res chain seq x y z
N MET A 1 13.54 11.84 7.61
CA MET A 1 12.67 11.82 6.42
C MET A 1 11.27 12.14 6.91
N THR A 2 10.66 13.22 6.44
CA THR A 2 9.35 13.68 6.93
C THR A 2 8.32 13.31 5.88
N GLN A 3 7.39 12.43 6.24
CA GLN A 3 6.28 12.04 5.36
C GLN A 3 5.06 12.86 5.73
N LEU A 4 4.42 13.47 4.73
CA LEU A 4 3.17 14.21 4.90
C LEU A 4 2.06 13.47 4.16
N LEU A 5 1.03 13.04 4.88
CA LEU A 5 -0.16 12.44 4.29
C LEU A 5 -1.24 13.53 4.14
N LEU A 6 -1.67 13.78 2.91
CA LEU A 6 -2.74 14.74 2.61
C LEU A 6 -4.01 13.98 2.23
N ASN A 7 -5.09 14.21 2.96
CA ASN A 7 -6.40 13.69 2.61
C ASN A 7 -7.24 14.81 1.98
N ILE A 8 -7.40 14.78 0.65
CA ILE A 8 -8.15 15.79 -0.12
C ILE A 8 -9.41 15.12 -0.67
N GLN A 9 -10.57 15.57 -0.22
CA GLN A 9 -11.87 14.97 -0.60
C GLN A 9 -12.39 15.43 -1.98
N ASP A 10 -11.77 16.46 -2.57
CA ASP A 10 -12.21 17.09 -3.81
C ASP A 10 -11.19 16.83 -4.93
N GLU A 11 -11.50 15.88 -5.82
CA GLU A 11 -10.61 15.46 -6.92
C GLU A 11 -10.17 16.63 -7.80
N SER A 12 -11.06 17.61 -8.05
CA SER A 12 -10.74 18.76 -8.88
C SER A 12 -9.63 19.64 -8.29
N LYS A 13 -9.56 19.70 -6.95
CA LYS A 13 -8.52 20.43 -6.23
C LYS A 13 -7.24 19.61 -6.12
N THR A 14 -7.34 18.30 -5.98
CA THR A 14 -6.19 17.38 -6.01
C THR A 14 -5.42 17.52 -7.32
N ASN A 15 -6.12 17.51 -8.46
CA ASN A 15 -5.48 17.65 -9.78
C ASN A 15 -4.75 18.98 -9.93
N LYS A 16 -5.38 20.10 -9.52
CA LYS A 16 -4.74 21.43 -9.55
C LYS A 16 -3.50 21.50 -8.67
N LEU A 17 -3.55 20.91 -7.48
CA LEU A 17 -2.40 20.85 -6.59
C LEU A 17 -1.25 20.02 -7.20
N LEU A 18 -1.56 18.85 -7.75
CA LEU A 18 -0.58 17.99 -8.42
C LEU A 18 0.06 18.69 -9.62
N GLU A 19 -0.73 19.38 -10.44
CA GLU A 19 -0.22 20.18 -11.56
C GLU A 19 0.75 21.27 -11.07
N PHE A 20 0.36 22.03 -10.05
CA PHE A 20 1.22 23.04 -9.44
C PHE A 20 2.53 22.42 -8.90
N LEU A 21 2.45 21.33 -8.15
CA LEU A 21 3.63 20.67 -7.60
C LEU A 21 4.57 20.15 -8.70
N LYS A 22 4.03 19.66 -9.82
CA LYS A 22 4.80 19.23 -10.99
C LYS A 22 5.54 20.39 -11.67
N THR A 23 5.11 21.65 -11.51
CA THR A 23 5.84 22.82 -12.03
C THR A 23 7.10 23.16 -11.23
N LEU A 24 7.21 22.67 -9.99
CA LEU A 24 8.32 22.97 -9.09
C LEU A 24 9.47 21.99 -9.34
N ASN A 25 10.52 22.45 -10.03
CA ASN A 25 11.67 21.62 -10.44
C ASN A 25 12.48 21.00 -9.29
N TYR A 26 12.26 21.44 -8.05
CA TYR A 26 12.90 20.92 -6.85
C TYR A 26 12.02 19.92 -6.07
N ILE A 27 10.81 19.61 -6.56
CA ILE A 27 9.90 18.64 -5.95
C ILE A 27 9.78 17.41 -6.85
N SER A 28 9.97 16.22 -6.27
CA SER A 28 9.63 14.95 -6.91
C SER A 28 8.23 14.54 -6.47
N VAL A 29 7.29 14.47 -7.41
CA VAL A 29 5.92 13.99 -7.17
C VAL A 29 5.85 12.54 -7.62
N GLN A 30 5.58 11.62 -6.68
CA GLN A 30 5.32 10.22 -6.98
C GLN A 30 3.84 9.93 -6.74
N GLU A 31 3.15 9.47 -7.77
CA GLU A 31 1.76 9.04 -7.68
C GLU A 31 1.72 7.55 -7.34
N ILE A 32 1.41 7.25 -6.08
CA ILE A 32 1.25 5.88 -5.60
C ILE A 32 -0.19 5.45 -5.89
N THR A 33 -0.41 4.88 -7.07
CA THR A 33 -1.63 4.15 -7.41
C THR A 33 -1.51 2.69 -6.97
N GLU A 34 -2.62 1.95 -6.84
CA GLU A 34 -2.59 0.51 -6.56
C GLU A 34 -1.75 -0.27 -7.59
N GLU A 35 -1.74 0.19 -8.85
CA GLU A 35 -0.92 -0.36 -9.93
C GLU A 35 0.58 -0.07 -9.76
N ASN A 36 0.93 0.98 -9.01
CA ASN A 36 2.29 1.45 -8.76
C ASN A 36 2.81 1.07 -7.36
N ILE A 37 2.17 0.13 -6.65
CA ILE A 37 2.75 -0.47 -5.45
C ILE A 37 3.94 -1.35 -5.88
N ILE A 38 5.09 -0.70 -6.07
CA ILE A 38 6.35 -1.39 -6.34
C ILE A 38 6.78 -2.05 -5.03
N VAL A 39 6.31 -3.27 -4.81
CA VAL A 39 6.85 -4.13 -3.76
C VAL A 39 8.33 -4.32 -4.05
N SER A 40 9.19 -3.94 -3.10
CA SER A 40 10.64 -4.08 -3.26
C SER A 40 11.03 -5.55 -3.42
N GLU A 41 12.16 -5.85 -4.08
CA GLU A 41 12.62 -7.24 -4.20
C GLU A 41 12.88 -7.89 -2.82
N ALA A 42 13.25 -7.10 -1.81
CA ALA A 42 13.39 -7.58 -0.44
C ALA A 42 12.05 -8.04 0.14
N GLU A 43 10.97 -7.27 -0.03
CA GLU A 43 9.64 -7.64 0.42
C GLU A 43 9.08 -8.84 -0.36
N LYS A 44 9.36 -8.92 -1.67
CA LYS A 44 9.02 -10.10 -2.48
C LYS A 44 9.76 -11.34 -1.97
N GLU A 45 11.03 -11.22 -1.63
CA GLU A 45 11.83 -12.33 -1.13
C GLU A 45 11.34 -12.83 0.24
N VAL A 46 10.92 -11.92 1.12
CA VAL A 46 10.25 -12.28 2.37
C VAL A 46 8.97 -13.07 2.09
N MET A 47 8.13 -12.62 1.16
CA MET A 47 6.90 -13.34 0.80
C MET A 47 7.20 -14.73 0.22
N ARG A 48 8.18 -14.86 -0.67
CA ARG A 48 8.62 -16.15 -1.23
C ARG A 48 9.13 -17.08 -0.14
N ASN A 49 9.92 -16.59 0.80
CA ASN A 49 10.45 -17.39 1.90
C ASN A 49 9.37 -17.85 2.87
N ARG A 50 8.36 -17.02 3.13
CA ARG A 50 7.19 -17.41 3.93
C ARG A 50 6.42 -18.52 3.23
N LEU A 51 6.19 -18.42 1.92
CA LEU A 51 5.51 -19.45 1.15
C LEU A 51 6.27 -20.78 1.15
N LYS A 52 7.60 -20.74 0.94
CA LYS A 52 8.44 -21.95 0.92
C LYS A 52 8.48 -22.68 2.26
N ASN A 53 8.43 -21.95 3.36
CA ASN A 53 8.54 -22.50 4.72
C ASN A 53 7.18 -22.64 5.42
N ALA A 54 6.07 -22.40 4.72
CA ALA A 54 4.74 -22.49 5.28
C ALA A 54 4.43 -23.94 5.66
N LYS A 55 3.98 -24.13 6.89
CA LYS A 55 3.54 -25.43 7.40
C LYS A 55 2.03 -25.58 7.20
N PRO A 56 1.52 -26.82 7.16
CA PRO A 56 0.07 -27.06 7.08
C PRO A 56 -0.73 -26.31 8.16
N GLU A 57 -0.16 -26.15 9.36
CA GLU A 57 -0.80 -25.44 10.47
C GLU A 57 -0.92 -23.92 10.27
N ASP A 58 -0.11 -23.35 9.37
CA ASP A 58 -0.15 -21.92 9.03
C ASP A 58 -1.35 -21.59 8.12
N PHE A 59 -1.93 -22.59 7.45
CA PHE A 59 -3.11 -22.44 6.61
C PHE A 59 -4.36 -22.66 7.46
N LYS A 60 -5.07 -21.57 7.74
CA LYS A 60 -6.34 -21.60 8.49
C LYS A 60 -7.51 -21.46 7.53
N ASP A 61 -8.60 -22.14 7.86
CA ASP A 61 -9.87 -21.95 7.17
C ASP A 61 -10.38 -20.51 7.35
N TRP A 62 -10.79 -19.89 6.25
CA TRP A 62 -11.18 -18.49 6.24
C TRP A 62 -12.48 -18.25 7.03
N ASP A 63 -13.44 -19.18 6.97
CA ASP A 63 -14.70 -19.05 7.69
C ASP A 63 -14.47 -19.19 9.20
N GLU A 64 -13.58 -20.08 9.63
CA GLU A 64 -13.17 -20.17 11.03
C GLU A 64 -12.45 -18.92 11.54
N VAL A 65 -11.62 -18.30 10.71
CA VAL A 65 -10.91 -17.07 11.06
C VAL A 65 -11.90 -15.91 11.16
N LYS A 66 -12.78 -15.75 10.17
CA LYS A 66 -13.79 -14.71 10.12
C LYS A 66 -14.74 -14.77 11.33
N ASN A 67 -15.15 -15.97 11.73
CA ASN A 67 -16.03 -16.15 12.90
C ASN A 67 -15.33 -15.86 14.24
N ARG A 68 -14.00 -15.96 14.31
CA ARG A 68 -13.20 -15.62 15.50
C ARG A 68 -13.01 -14.11 15.67
N PHE A 69 -12.87 -13.39 14.57
CA PHE A 69 -12.88 -11.93 14.57
C PHE A 69 -14.33 -11.45 14.50
N LYS A 70 -15.04 -11.48 15.63
CA LYS A 70 -16.28 -10.71 15.76
C LYS A 70 -15.92 -9.24 15.53
N PHE A 71 -16.17 -8.74 14.33
CA PHE A 71 -16.19 -7.32 14.06
C PHE A 71 -17.51 -6.81 14.64
N ASP A 72 -17.42 -6.18 15.81
CA ASP A 72 -18.51 -5.36 16.36
C ASP A 72 -18.77 -4.15 15.44
#